data_AF-A0A3C1R1Y7-F1
#
_entry.id   AF-A0A3C1R1Y7-F1
#
_cell.length_a   1.000
_cell.length_b   1.000
_cell.length_c   1.000
_cell.angle_alpha   90.00
_cell.angle_beta   90.00
_cell.angle_gamma   90.00
#
_symmetry.space_group_name_H-M   'P 1'
#
loop_
_entity.id
_entity.type
_entity.pdbx_description
1 polymer ?
#
loop_
_entity_poly.entity_id
_entity_poly.type
_entity_poly.pdbx_seq_one_letter_code
_entity_poly.pdbx_strand_id
1 'polypeptide(L)'
;MSLHQGVRRRGTMSSTKGSETGIGFVTVVKSEELGYVGGLLVVNPLGRPLEFHATAPVKPSRAHEILYGATLEPFLVGERIVGALTEAAKLPLRLVLTDRREVIDGAPAASWGPVLVRSHDDSDAAIDSTPWELRRAVGEFELAARDSSLGSRIDSMLETLAIDDLSEPFDRIREALDEARKSASRPATRRPGEAA
;
A
#
# COMPACT_ATOMS: atom_id res chain seq x y z
N MET A 1 -54.05 -38.72 -19.75
CA MET A 1 -52.86 -39.08 -18.94
C MET A 1 -52.00 -37.85 -18.79
N SER A 2 -52.20 -37.12 -17.68
CA SER A 2 -51.35 -35.99 -17.29
C SER A 2 -50.19 -36.50 -16.45
N LEU A 3 -48.98 -36.00 -16.68
CA LEU A 3 -47.93 -35.85 -15.66
C LEU A 3 -46.86 -34.89 -16.19
N HIS A 4 -46.91 -33.66 -15.68
CA HIS A 4 -45.78 -32.74 -15.65
C HIS A 4 -44.73 -33.29 -14.67
N GLN A 5 -43.47 -33.36 -15.06
CA GLN A 5 -42.35 -33.22 -14.11
C GLN A 5 -41.20 -32.47 -14.76
N GLY A 6 -40.97 -31.26 -14.26
CA GLY A 6 -39.73 -30.51 -14.47
C GLY A 6 -38.64 -31.07 -13.56
N VAL A 7 -37.47 -31.35 -14.14
CA VAL A 7 -36.27 -31.68 -13.38
C VAL A 7 -35.39 -30.45 -13.35
N ARG A 8 -35.25 -29.89 -12.14
CA ARG A 8 -34.39 -28.74 -11.83
C ARG A 8 -32.93 -29.10 -12.08
N ARG A 9 -32.23 -28.22 -12.80
CA ARG A 9 -30.77 -28.23 -12.96
C ARG A 9 -30.10 -28.11 -11.59
N ARG A 10 -29.35 -29.13 -11.19
CA ARG A 10 -28.44 -29.04 -10.03
C ARG A 10 -27.08 -28.65 -10.58
N GLY A 11 -26.85 -27.34 -10.70
CA GLY A 11 -25.51 -26.81 -10.98
C GLY A 11 -24.64 -27.06 -9.76
N THR A 12 -23.66 -27.94 -9.90
CA THR A 12 -22.56 -28.08 -8.94
C THR A 12 -21.70 -26.82 -9.06
N MET A 13 -21.96 -25.83 -8.20
CA MET A 13 -21.02 -24.74 -7.96
C MET A 13 -19.82 -25.34 -7.22
N SER A 14 -18.76 -25.64 -7.97
CA SER A 14 -17.44 -25.82 -7.39
C SER A 14 -17.01 -24.48 -6.82
N SER A 15 -17.16 -24.31 -5.50
CA SER A 15 -16.57 -23.19 -4.79
C SER A 15 -15.06 -23.36 -4.82
N THR A 16 -14.40 -22.77 -5.80
CA THR A 16 -12.97 -22.47 -5.69
C THR A 16 -12.83 -21.60 -4.45
N LYS A 17 -12.23 -22.13 -3.38
CA LYS A 17 -11.77 -21.32 -2.25
C LYS A 17 -10.76 -20.32 -2.82
N GLY A 18 -11.22 -19.12 -3.14
CA GLY A 18 -10.33 -18.01 -3.42
C GLY A 18 -9.51 -17.79 -2.16
N SER A 19 -8.19 -17.86 -2.26
CA SER A 19 -7.31 -17.33 -1.21
C SER A 19 -7.73 -15.88 -0.98
N GLU A 20 -8.08 -15.55 0.26
CA GLU A 20 -8.38 -14.17 0.64
C GLU A 20 -7.15 -13.31 0.29
N THR A 21 -7.35 -12.36 -0.62
CA THR A 21 -6.30 -11.44 -1.07
C THR A 21 -6.69 -10.03 -0.65
N GLY A 22 -5.71 -9.28 -0.15
CA GLY A 22 -5.91 -7.92 0.31
C GLY A 22 -5.49 -6.88 -0.73
N ILE A 23 -5.97 -5.66 -0.55
CA ILE A 23 -5.45 -4.47 -1.26
C ILE A 23 -4.47 -3.80 -0.30
N GLY A 24 -3.21 -3.67 -0.72
CA GLY A 24 -2.19 -2.99 0.07
C GLY A 24 -2.20 -1.50 -0.22
N PHE A 25 -2.23 -0.68 0.82
CA PHE A 25 -1.92 0.75 0.77
C PHE A 25 -0.59 0.96 1.46
N VAL A 26 0.36 1.59 0.78
CA VAL A 26 1.70 1.84 1.31
C VAL A 26 2.10 3.30 1.16
N THR A 27 2.62 3.88 2.23
CA THR A 27 3.23 5.21 2.22
C THR A 27 4.48 5.22 3.08
N VAL A 28 5.33 6.21 2.86
CA VAL A 28 6.55 6.44 3.64
C VAL A 28 6.58 7.89 4.09
N VAL A 29 6.73 8.07 5.41
CA VAL A 29 6.89 9.38 6.03
C VAL A 29 8.36 9.67 6.28
N LYS A 30 8.77 10.91 6.02
CA LYS A 30 10.12 11.40 6.30
C LYS A 30 10.06 12.40 7.44
N SER A 31 10.89 12.20 8.46
CA SER A 31 11.10 13.16 9.53
C SER A 31 12.60 13.44 9.68
N GLU A 32 12.96 14.67 10.07
CA GLU A 32 14.36 15.05 10.27
C GLU A 32 15.03 14.24 11.40
N GLU A 33 14.26 13.95 12.45
CA GLU A 33 14.74 13.26 13.64
C GLU A 33 15.02 11.78 13.37
N LEU A 34 14.03 11.05 12.83
CA LEU A 34 14.07 9.60 12.71
C LEU A 34 14.44 9.09 11.31
N GLY A 35 14.48 9.97 10.30
CA GLY A 35 14.61 9.58 8.90
C GLY A 35 13.28 9.08 8.34
N TYR A 36 13.33 8.00 7.55
CA TYR A 36 12.19 7.44 6.84
C TYR A 36 11.51 6.33 7.65
N VAL A 37 10.19 6.33 7.70
CA VAL A 37 9.39 5.26 8.29
C VAL A 37 8.30 4.87 7.29
N GLY A 38 8.23 3.60 6.92
CA GLY A 38 7.19 3.09 6.05
C GLY A 38 6.07 2.42 6.81
N GLY A 39 4.86 2.49 6.27
CA GLY A 39 3.72 1.71 6.74
C GLY A 39 2.96 1.09 5.57
N LEU A 40 2.50 -0.14 5.78
CA LEU A 40 1.64 -0.90 4.87
C LEU A 40 0.35 -1.27 5.61
N LEU A 41 -0.78 -0.81 5.10
CA LEU A 41 -2.11 -1.20 5.53
C LEU A 41 -2.72 -2.13 4.48
N VAL A 42 -3.07 -3.34 4.88
CA VAL A 42 -3.78 -4.28 4.01
C VAL A 42 -5.26 -4.23 4.37
N VAL A 43 -6.12 -3.99 3.39
CA VAL A 43 -7.57 -3.91 3.58
C VAL A 43 -8.31 -4.96 2.75
N ASN A 44 -9.51 -5.32 3.21
CA ASN A 44 -10.47 -6.04 2.40
C ASN A 44 -11.21 -5.09 1.42
N PRO A 45 -12.03 -5.61 0.49
CA PRO A 45 -12.78 -4.77 -0.44
C PRO A 45 -13.76 -3.79 0.24
N LEU A 46 -14.13 -4.01 1.50
CA LEU A 46 -14.97 -3.08 2.28
C LEU A 46 -14.15 -2.00 3.02
N GLY A 47 -12.85 -1.87 2.73
CA GLY A 47 -11.95 -0.91 3.37
C GLY A 47 -11.58 -1.23 4.83
N ARG A 48 -11.95 -2.42 5.34
CA ARG A 48 -11.63 -2.83 6.70
C ARG A 48 -10.17 -3.30 6.78
N PRO A 49 -9.38 -2.80 7.76
CA PRO A 49 -8.03 -3.29 8.01
C PRO A 49 -8.00 -4.79 8.28
N LEU A 50 -7.10 -5.50 7.60
CA LEU A 50 -6.78 -6.91 7.79
C LEU A 50 -5.39 -7.06 8.44
N GLU A 51 -4.41 -6.30 7.96
CA GLU A 51 -3.04 -6.27 8.49
C GLU A 51 -2.51 -4.85 8.52
N PHE A 52 -1.59 -4.59 9.45
CA PHE A 52 -0.80 -3.37 9.47
C PHE A 52 0.66 -3.74 9.78
N HIS A 53 1.57 -3.24 8.95
CA HIS A 53 3.02 -3.38 9.11
C HIS A 53 3.67 -2.01 9.10
N ALA A 54 4.72 -1.84 9.90
CA ALA A 54 5.52 -0.63 9.93
C ALA A 54 7.00 -1.00 10.00
N THR A 55 7.86 -0.19 9.36
CA THR A 55 9.31 -0.38 9.48
C THR A 55 9.85 0.31 10.73
N ALA A 56 10.99 -0.15 11.22
CA ALA A 56 11.82 0.70 12.07
C ALA A 56 12.29 1.94 11.27
N PRO A 57 12.65 3.05 11.94
CA PRO A 57 13.16 4.21 11.23
C PRO A 57 14.48 3.94 10.50
N VAL A 58 14.57 4.42 9.26
CA VAL A 58 15.73 4.27 8.38
C VAL A 58 16.33 5.64 8.12
N LYS A 59 17.55 5.87 8.60
CA LYS A 59 18.29 7.11 8.35
C LYS A 59 19.49 6.83 7.44
N PRO A 60 19.54 7.40 6.22
CA PRO A 60 20.72 7.27 5.38
C PRO A 60 21.95 7.85 6.08
N SER A 61 23.10 7.22 5.86
CA SER A 61 24.38 7.78 6.27
C SER A 61 24.78 8.91 5.31
N ARG A 62 25.68 9.80 5.76
CA ARG A 62 26.26 10.82 4.89
C ARG A 62 26.94 10.23 3.65
N ALA A 63 27.53 9.04 3.78
CA ALA A 63 28.12 8.33 2.65
C ALA A 63 27.05 7.91 1.63
N HIS A 64 25.89 7.40 2.07
CA HIS A 64 24.78 7.08 1.17
C HIS A 64 24.28 8.33 0.43
N GLU A 65 24.13 9.46 1.13
CA GLU A 65 23.74 10.74 0.50
C GLU A 65 24.70 11.16 -0.62
N ILE A 66 26.01 11.06 -0.37
CA ILE A 66 27.02 11.44 -1.36
C ILE A 66 27.03 10.47 -2.55
N LEU A 67 26.94 9.17 -2.28
CA LEU A 67 27.12 8.13 -3.31
C LEU A 67 25.89 7.94 -4.20
N TYR A 68 24.69 8.01 -3.62
CA TYR A 68 23.44 7.78 -4.35
C TYR A 68 22.87 9.07 -4.95
N GLY A 69 23.09 10.23 -4.31
CA GLY A 69 22.57 11.51 -4.77
C GLY A 69 21.05 11.44 -5.03
N ALA A 70 20.63 11.78 -6.24
CA ALA A 70 19.20 11.81 -6.62
C ALA A 70 18.51 10.44 -6.61
N THR A 71 19.26 9.33 -6.68
CA THR A 71 18.67 7.98 -6.65
C THR A 71 18.45 7.46 -5.23
N LEU A 72 18.90 8.19 -4.21
CA LEU A 72 18.81 7.75 -2.82
C LEU A 72 17.37 7.52 -2.39
N GLU A 73 16.48 8.48 -2.67
CA GLU A 73 15.10 8.43 -2.16
C GLU A 73 14.30 7.31 -2.83
N PRO A 74 14.30 7.14 -4.17
CA PRO A 74 13.72 5.95 -4.81
C PRO A 74 14.27 4.63 -4.27
N PHE A 75 15.58 4.51 -4.08
CA PHE A 75 16.19 3.29 -3.54
C PHE A 75 15.72 2.99 -2.10
N LEU A 76 15.75 3.99 -1.22
CA LEU A 76 15.34 3.81 0.17
C LEU A 76 13.84 3.56 0.29
N VAL A 77 13.03 4.39 -0.36
CA VAL A 77 11.58 4.39 -0.23
C VAL A 77 11.00 3.18 -0.97
N GLY A 78 11.23 3.06 -2.29
CA GLY A 78 10.64 2.02 -3.10
C GLY A 78 11.28 0.66 -2.91
N GLU A 79 12.60 0.57 -3.07
CA GLU A 79 13.26 -0.74 -3.09
C GLU A 79 13.43 -1.34 -1.69
N ARG A 80 13.84 -0.51 -0.71
CA ARG A 80 14.18 -1.00 0.63
C ARG A 80 12.99 -1.03 1.58
N ILE A 81 12.37 0.12 1.83
CA ILE A 81 11.29 0.23 2.80
C ILE A 81 10.05 -0.49 2.31
N VAL A 82 9.55 -0.15 1.12
CA VAL A 82 8.34 -0.78 0.60
C VAL A 82 8.59 -2.25 0.23
N GLY A 83 9.76 -2.58 -0.32
CA GLY A 83 10.17 -3.98 -0.51
C GLY A 83 10.02 -4.81 0.78
N ALA A 84 10.62 -4.36 1.89
CA ALA A 84 10.53 -5.05 3.17
C ALA A 84 9.09 -5.15 3.71
N LEU A 85 8.27 -4.10 3.55
CA LEU A 85 6.87 -4.13 3.97
C LEU A 85 6.05 -5.16 3.17
N THR A 86 6.24 -5.20 1.85
CA THR A 86 5.53 -6.15 0.99
C THR A 86 5.95 -7.59 1.22
N GLU A 87 7.22 -7.83 1.56
CA GLU A 87 7.72 -9.15 1.96
C GLU A 87 7.19 -9.59 3.35
N ALA A 88 6.94 -8.63 4.24
CA ALA A 88 6.39 -8.89 5.57
C ALA A 88 4.88 -9.19 5.57
N ALA A 89 4.17 -8.82 4.51
CA ALA A 89 2.73 -9.08 4.37
C ALA A 89 2.44 -10.58 4.41
N LYS A 90 1.50 -10.99 5.26
CA LYS A 90 1.15 -12.42 5.41
C LYS A 90 0.04 -12.80 4.44
N LEU A 91 -0.88 -11.88 4.17
CA LEU A 91 -1.89 -12.00 3.13
C LEU A 91 -1.30 -11.68 1.76
N PRO A 92 -1.64 -12.47 0.72
CA PRO A 92 -1.29 -12.13 -0.65
C PRO A 92 -1.90 -10.78 -1.04
N LEU A 93 -1.07 -9.88 -1.58
CA LEU A 93 -1.49 -8.57 -2.05
C LEU A 93 -1.91 -8.66 -3.51
N ARG A 94 -3.13 -8.23 -3.81
CA ARG A 94 -3.65 -8.17 -5.18
C ARG A 94 -3.01 -7.03 -5.98
N LEU A 95 -2.89 -5.89 -5.32
CA LEU A 95 -2.29 -4.64 -5.78
C LEU A 95 -1.69 -3.94 -4.57
N VAL A 96 -0.70 -3.09 -4.83
CA VAL A 96 -0.14 -2.19 -3.84
C VAL A 96 -0.27 -0.76 -4.35
N LEU A 97 -1.14 -0.02 -3.69
CA LEU A 97 -1.41 1.38 -3.95
C LEU A 97 -0.46 2.24 -3.13
N THR A 98 0.05 3.31 -3.70
CA THR A 98 0.93 4.25 -3.01
C THR A 98 0.67 5.68 -3.44
N ASP A 99 0.87 6.63 -2.53
CA ASP A 99 0.85 8.07 -2.81
C ASP A 99 2.28 8.66 -2.96
N ARG A 100 3.29 7.79 -3.04
CA ARG A 100 4.70 8.18 -3.17
C ARG A 100 5.23 7.79 -4.53
N ARG A 101 5.62 8.77 -5.34
CA ARG A 101 6.26 8.52 -6.64
C ARG A 101 7.55 7.72 -6.50
N GLU A 102 8.33 7.96 -5.45
CA GLU A 102 9.62 7.28 -5.23
C GLU A 102 9.46 5.77 -5.06
N VAL A 103 8.26 5.33 -4.68
CA VAL A 103 7.91 3.93 -4.63
C VAL A 103 7.82 3.32 -6.04
N ILE A 104 7.25 4.04 -7.00
CA ILE A 104 7.21 3.63 -8.41
C ILE A 104 8.63 3.63 -9.00
N ASP A 105 9.41 4.68 -8.72
CA ASP A 105 10.75 4.85 -9.30
C ASP A 105 11.77 3.85 -8.73
N GLY A 106 11.57 3.37 -7.49
CA GLY A 106 12.44 2.40 -6.83
C GLY A 106 11.98 0.95 -6.93
N ALA A 107 10.80 0.67 -7.49
CA ALA A 107 10.29 -0.69 -7.54
C ALA A 107 11.07 -1.56 -8.53
N PRO A 108 11.44 -2.81 -8.17
CA PRO A 108 12.09 -3.72 -9.09
C PRO A 108 11.15 -4.13 -10.25
N ALA A 109 11.72 -4.53 -11.39
CA ALA A 109 10.96 -4.85 -12.60
C ALA A 109 9.98 -6.03 -12.44
N ALA A 110 10.25 -6.97 -11.52
CA ALA A 110 9.39 -8.11 -11.19
C ALA A 110 8.73 -7.92 -9.81
N SER A 111 8.21 -6.72 -9.53
CA SER A 111 7.70 -6.34 -8.21
C SER A 111 6.23 -6.70 -7.97
N TRP A 112 5.79 -6.39 -6.76
CA TRP A 112 4.46 -6.48 -6.18
C TRP A 112 3.39 -5.56 -6.83
N GLY A 113 3.65 -5.04 -8.03
CA GLY A 113 2.70 -4.28 -8.85
C GLY A 113 2.31 -2.92 -8.26
N PRO A 114 3.27 -1.98 -8.10
CA PRO A 114 2.98 -0.65 -7.60
C PRO A 114 2.04 0.14 -8.51
N VAL A 115 1.05 0.77 -7.89
CA VAL A 115 0.13 1.70 -8.55
C VAL A 115 0.14 3.01 -7.77
N LEU A 116 0.48 4.11 -8.45
CA LEU A 116 0.43 5.43 -7.88
C LEU A 116 -1.04 5.90 -7.80
N VAL A 117 -1.44 6.42 -6.65
CA VAL A 117 -2.69 7.14 -6.43
C VAL A 117 -2.34 8.62 -6.30
N ARG A 118 -2.99 9.47 -7.09
CA ARG A 118 -2.86 10.93 -6.99
C ARG A 118 -4.21 11.60 -7.07
N SER A 119 -4.38 12.74 -6.40
CA SER A 119 -5.51 13.64 -6.66
C SER A 119 -5.31 14.34 -8.00
N HIS A 120 -6.38 14.62 -8.74
CA HIS A 120 -6.31 15.44 -9.95
C HIS A 120 -5.84 16.87 -9.68
N ASP A 121 -6.08 17.38 -8.47
CA ASP A 121 -5.63 18.72 -8.06
C ASP A 121 -4.12 18.77 -7.74
N ASP A 122 -3.48 17.61 -7.60
CA ASP A 122 -2.05 17.51 -7.31
C ASP A 122 -1.25 17.55 -8.61
N SER A 123 -1.00 18.78 -9.10
CA SER A 123 -0.20 18.99 -10.30
C SER A 123 1.29 18.88 -9.99
N ASP A 124 1.88 17.72 -10.31
CA ASP A 124 3.33 17.52 -10.28
C ASP A 124 3.83 17.30 -11.71
N ALA A 125 4.51 18.32 -12.25
CA ALA A 125 5.08 18.31 -13.60
C ALA A 125 6.06 17.15 -13.83
N ALA A 126 6.75 16.69 -12.78
CA ALA A 126 7.62 15.53 -12.89
C ALA A 126 6.78 14.26 -13.07
N ILE A 127 5.67 14.10 -12.34
CA ILE A 127 4.78 12.94 -12.45
C ILE A 127 4.07 12.95 -13.80
N ASP A 128 3.62 14.11 -14.26
CA ASP A 128 2.94 14.26 -15.54
C ASP A 128 3.84 13.94 -16.73
N SER A 129 5.13 14.25 -16.65
CA SER A 129 6.14 13.91 -17.66
C SER A 129 6.63 12.47 -17.61
N THR A 130 6.19 11.68 -16.63
CA THR A 130 6.57 10.27 -16.50
C THR A 130 5.85 9.43 -17.56
N PRO A 131 6.54 8.49 -18.25
CA PRO A 131 5.91 7.63 -19.25
C PRO A 131 5.11 6.51 -18.57
N TRP A 132 3.89 6.83 -18.14
CA TRP A 132 2.95 5.86 -17.59
C TRP A 132 2.41 4.97 -18.71
N GLU A 133 2.44 3.65 -18.49
CA GLU A 133 1.84 2.69 -19.43
C GLU A 133 0.33 2.57 -19.23
N LEU A 134 -0.14 2.87 -18.01
CA LEU A 134 -1.52 2.74 -17.62
C LEU A 134 -1.95 3.96 -16.80
N ARG A 135 -3.12 4.50 -17.11
CA ARG A 135 -3.82 5.52 -16.31
C ARG A 135 -5.31 5.18 -16.20
N ARG A 136 -5.91 5.42 -15.03
CA ARG A 136 -7.34 5.24 -14.76
C ARG A 136 -7.85 6.36 -13.86
N ALA A 137 -8.85 7.10 -14.31
CA ALA A 137 -9.55 8.07 -13.48
C ALA A 137 -10.56 7.36 -12.56
N VAL A 138 -10.61 7.75 -11.29
CA VAL A 138 -11.45 7.19 -10.23
C VAL A 138 -11.93 8.32 -9.33
N GLY A 139 -13.11 8.87 -9.62
CA GLY A 139 -13.58 10.09 -8.94
C GLY A 139 -12.59 11.24 -9.12
N GLU A 140 -12.15 11.82 -8.00
CA GLU A 140 -11.15 12.89 -7.96
C GLU A 140 -9.70 12.39 -8.06
N PHE A 141 -9.49 11.08 -8.14
CA PHE A 141 -8.17 10.46 -8.16
C PHE A 141 -7.81 9.91 -9.55
N GLU A 142 -6.52 9.76 -9.79
CA GLU A 142 -5.98 8.97 -10.88
C GLU A 142 -5.09 7.84 -10.33
N LEU A 143 -5.27 6.64 -10.86
CA LEU A 143 -4.37 5.51 -10.70
C LEU A 143 -3.41 5.44 -11.90
N ALA A 144 -2.11 5.40 -11.64
CA ALA A 144 -1.08 5.32 -12.68
C ALA A 144 -0.07 4.20 -12.41
N ALA A 145 0.31 3.45 -13.45
CA ALA A 145 1.28 2.35 -13.35
C ALA A 145 2.20 2.27 -14.56
N ARG A 146 3.41 1.73 -14.34
CA ARG A 146 4.39 1.42 -15.39
C ARG A 146 4.26 0.00 -15.95
N ASP A 147 3.28 -0.76 -15.49
CA ASP A 147 2.99 -2.10 -15.98
C ASP A 147 1.54 -2.12 -16.48
N SER A 148 1.40 -2.08 -17.80
CA SER A 148 0.09 -2.17 -18.47
C SER A 148 -0.68 -3.47 -18.17
N SER A 149 0.00 -4.54 -17.75
CA SER A 149 -0.66 -5.82 -17.39
C SER A 149 -1.52 -5.72 -16.13
N LEU A 150 -1.33 -4.68 -15.31
CA LEU A 150 -2.13 -4.43 -14.10
C LEU A 150 -3.55 -3.92 -14.40
N GLY A 151 -3.85 -3.54 -15.65
CA GLY A 151 -5.13 -2.92 -16.03
C GLY A 151 -6.36 -3.70 -15.56
N SER A 152 -6.44 -4.99 -15.89
CA SER A 152 -7.58 -5.84 -15.47
C SER A 152 -7.67 -6.01 -13.95
N ARG A 153 -6.53 -6.04 -13.24
CA ARG A 153 -6.51 -6.14 -11.78
C ARG A 153 -7.05 -4.88 -11.14
N ILE A 154 -6.69 -3.71 -11.67
CA ILE A 154 -7.17 -2.40 -11.24
C ILE A 154 -8.66 -2.27 -11.51
N ASP A 155 -9.11 -2.56 -12.74
CA ASP A 155 -10.51 -2.45 -13.12
C ASP A 155 -11.39 -3.32 -12.21
N SER A 156 -11.02 -4.60 -12.02
CA SER A 156 -11.75 -5.50 -11.11
C SER A 156 -11.51 -5.21 -9.62
N MET A 157 -10.55 -4.37 -9.23
CA MET A 157 -10.41 -3.90 -7.84
C MET A 157 -11.46 -2.81 -7.60
N LEU A 158 -11.51 -1.83 -8.51
CA LEU A 158 -12.42 -0.69 -8.46
C LEU A 158 -13.89 -1.11 -8.46
N GLU A 159 -14.25 -2.18 -9.16
CA GLU A 159 -15.61 -2.74 -9.14
C GLU A 159 -16.07 -3.23 -7.74
N THR A 160 -15.11 -3.59 -6.88
CA THR A 160 -15.40 -4.23 -5.59
C THR A 160 -15.03 -3.38 -4.38
N LEU A 161 -14.21 -2.35 -4.59
CA LEU A 161 -13.66 -1.52 -3.52
C LEU A 161 -14.71 -0.51 -3.05
N ALA A 162 -15.14 -0.63 -1.80
CA ALA A 162 -16.02 0.32 -1.14
C ALA A 162 -15.20 1.34 -0.33
N ILE A 163 -14.26 1.99 -1.00
CA ILE A 163 -13.50 3.15 -0.49
C ILE A 163 -13.70 4.27 -1.51
N ASP A 164 -14.41 5.31 -1.11
CA ASP A 164 -14.68 6.46 -1.98
C ASP A 164 -13.48 7.41 -2.05
N ASP A 165 -12.81 7.61 -0.90
CA ASP A 165 -11.62 8.44 -0.77
C ASP A 165 -10.37 7.55 -0.70
N LEU A 166 -9.62 7.47 -1.80
CA LEU A 166 -8.40 6.67 -1.88
C LEU A 166 -7.22 7.27 -1.11
N SER A 167 -7.33 8.51 -0.62
CA SER A 167 -6.31 9.13 0.23
C SER A 167 -6.43 8.73 1.69
N GLU A 168 -7.65 8.50 2.18
CA GLU A 168 -7.95 8.15 3.57
C GLU A 168 -7.13 6.95 4.12
N PRO A 169 -6.90 5.86 3.36
CA PRO A 169 -6.08 4.75 3.86
C PRO A 169 -4.63 5.15 4.09
N PHE A 170 -4.07 6.09 3.31
CA PHE A 170 -2.72 6.59 3.53
C PHE A 170 -2.65 7.46 4.79
N ASP A 171 -3.69 8.24 5.06
CA ASP A 171 -3.77 9.05 6.28
C ASP A 171 -3.88 8.18 7.52
N ARG A 172 -4.67 7.10 7.49
CA ARG A 172 -4.69 6.09 8.55
C ARG A 172 -3.29 5.51 8.83
N ILE A 173 -2.50 5.26 7.80
CA ILE A 173 -1.11 4.78 7.97
C ILE A 173 -0.29 5.84 8.69
N ARG A 174 -0.34 7.10 8.25
CA ARG A 174 0.40 8.21 8.89
C ARG A 174 0.04 8.36 10.36
N GLU A 175 -1.24 8.36 10.68
CA GLU A 175 -1.73 8.47 12.06
C GLU A 175 -1.25 7.29 12.93
N ALA A 176 -1.32 6.07 12.40
CA ALA A 176 -0.84 4.88 13.12
C ALA A 176 0.67 4.91 13.36
N LEU A 177 1.46 5.37 12.38
CA LEU A 177 2.91 5.56 12.53
C LEU A 177 3.22 6.61 13.60
N ASP A 178 2.50 7.73 13.59
CA ASP A 178 2.70 8.79 14.60
C ASP A 178 2.30 8.34 16.01
N GLU A 179 1.24 7.55 16.16
CA GLU A 179 0.83 7.02 17.46
C GLU A 179 1.86 6.01 18.01
N ALA A 180 2.39 5.13 17.16
CA ALA A 180 3.46 4.20 17.53
C ALA A 180 4.72 4.94 18.01
N ARG A 181 5.07 6.06 17.36
CA ARG A 181 6.19 6.93 17.77
C ARG A 181 5.97 7.56 19.14
N LYS A 182 4.80 8.14 19.38
CA LYS A 182 4.45 8.75 20.67
C LYS A 182 4.53 7.72 21.80
N SER A 183 4.03 6.52 21.56
CA SER A 183 4.07 5.42 22.53
C SER A 183 5.50 4.97 22.86
N ALA A 184 6.41 4.94 21.89
CA ALA A 184 7.81 4.58 22.09
C ALA A 184 8.62 5.65 22.86
N SER A 185 8.22 6.92 22.76
CA SER A 185 8.90 8.04 23.43
C SER A 185 8.52 8.23 24.91
N ARG A 186 7.45 7.57 25.38
CA ARG A 186 7.00 7.69 26.78
C ARG A 186 7.97 6.96 27.72
N PRO A 187 8.61 7.64 28.70
CA PRO A 187 9.43 6.96 29.69
C PRO A 187 8.55 6.00 30.50
N ALA A 188 9.02 4.76 30.68
CA ALA A 188 8.34 3.78 31.51
C ALA A 188 8.18 4.35 32.92
N THR A 189 6.93 4.56 33.35
CA THR A 189 6.62 4.96 34.73
C THR A 189 7.21 3.89 35.66
N ARG A 190 8.33 4.19 36.33
CA ARG A 190 8.89 3.32 37.37
C ARG A 190 7.80 3.10 38.42
N ARG A 191 7.45 1.84 38.67
CA ARG A 191 6.57 1.48 39.78
C ARG A 191 7.25 1.92 41.09
N PRO A 192 6.60 2.72 41.94
CA PRO A 192 7.13 3.00 43.27
C PRO A 192 6.92 1.76 44.14
N GLY A 193 7.99 1.07 44.54
CA GLY A 193 7.87 -0.01 45.53
C GLY A 193 8.88 -1.15 45.52
N GLU A 194 10.15 -0.92 45.16
CA GLU A 194 11.21 -1.92 45.42
C GLU A 194 12.43 -1.23 46.03
N ALA A 195 12.25 -0.79 47.26
CA ALA A 195 13.31 -0.48 48.20
C ALA A 195 12.88 -1.06 49.55
N ALA A 196 13.33 -2.28 49.83
CA ALA A 196 13.51 -2.85 51.16
C ALA A 196 14.49 -4.03 51.03
#